data_AF-A0A496YAE0-F1
#
_entry.id   AF-A0A496YAE0-F1
#
_cell.length_a   1.000
_cell.length_b   1.000
_cell.length_c   1.000
_cell.angle_alpha   90.00
_cell.angle_beta   90.00
_cell.angle_gamma   90.00
#
_symmetry.space_group_name_H-M   'P 1'
#
loop_
_entity.id
_entity.type
_entity.pdbx_description
1 polymer ?
#
loop_
_entity_poly.entity_id
_entity_poly.type
_entity_poly.pdbx_seq_one_letter_code
_entity_poly.pdbx_strand_id
1 'polypeptide(L)' 'MKIQDLIAGKNEQDSVVIDGASIPVKVLKDLADEGYVHVRPYKENRTFSFWGKSCTACFTEDQLLERV' A
#
# COMPACT_ATOMS: atom_id res chain seq x y z
N MET A 1 3.19 -2.24 9.12
CA MET A 1 1.80 -1.76 9.38
C MET A 1 0.85 -2.76 8.72
N LYS A 2 -0.40 -2.93 9.17
CA LYS A 2 -1.38 -3.72 8.41
C LYS A 2 -2.07 -2.83 7.39
N ILE A 3 -2.36 -3.38 6.22
CA ILE A 3 -3.05 -2.65 5.15
C ILE A 3 -4.48 -2.28 5.58
N GLN A 4 -5.20 -3.22 6.21
CA GLN A 4 -6.56 -2.98 6.69
C GLN A 4 -6.68 -1.81 7.67
N ASP A 5 -5.70 -1.63 8.56
CA ASP A 5 -5.69 -0.51 9.51
C ASP A 5 -5.50 0.85 8.79
N LEU A 6 -4.82 0.87 7.64
CA LEU A 6 -4.56 2.08 6.87
C LEU A 6 -5.78 2.56 6.07
N ILE A 7 -6.59 1.61 5.60
CA ILE A 7 -7.79 1.86 4.79
C ILE A 7 -9.09 1.87 5.61
N ALA A 8 -9.02 1.51 6.90
CA ALA A 8 -10.18 1.49 7.78
C ALA A 8 -10.88 2.86 7.85
N GLY A 9 -12.18 2.87 7.56
CA GLY A 9 -12.99 4.10 7.57
C GLY A 9 -12.75 5.05 6.40
N LYS A 10 -12.00 4.64 5.36
CA LYS A 10 -11.73 5.44 4.16
C LYS A 10 -12.47 4.92 2.93
N ASN A 11 -12.82 5.81 2.02
CA ASN A 11 -13.42 5.46 0.74
C ASN A 11 -12.33 5.15 -0.30
N GLU A 12 -12.72 4.51 -1.39
CA GLU A 12 -11.80 4.08 -2.46
C GLU A 12 -11.16 5.25 -3.22
N GLN A 13 -11.84 6.40 -3.22
CA GLN A 13 -11.36 7.65 -3.83
C GLN A 13 -10.41 8.43 -2.91
N ASP A 14 -10.27 8.02 -1.64
CA ASP A 14 -9.35 8.66 -0.71
C ASP A 14 -7.91 8.17 -0.93
N SER A 15 -6.96 8.95 -0.40
CA SER A 15 -5.56 8.56 -0.31
C SER A 15 -5.10 8.47 1.15
N VAL A 16 -4.11 7.63 1.39
CA VAL A 16 -3.44 7.47 2.68
C VAL A 16 -2.02 7.97 2.56
N VAL A 17 -1.62 8.87 3.45
CA VAL A 17 -0.22 9.28 3.54
C VAL A 17 0.56 8.24 4.34
N ILE A 18 1.49 7.56 3.69
CA ILE A 18 2.39 6.58 4.30
C ILE A 18 3.81 7.11 4.17
N ASP A 19 4.39 7.53 5.30
CA ASP A 19 5.77 8.05 5.39
C ASP A 19 6.10 9.21 4.43
N GLY A 20 5.09 9.99 4.05
CA GLY A 20 5.21 11.16 3.17
C GLY A 20 4.74 10.93 1.73
N ALA A 21 4.49 9.69 1.32
CA ALA A 21 3.89 9.36 0.03
C ALA A 21 2.37 9.26 0.13
N SER A 22 1.66 9.79 -0.86
CA SER A 22 0.19 9.71 -0.94
C SER A 22 -0.22 8.51 -1.77
N ILE A 23 -0.70 7.44 -1.12
CA ILE A 23 -1.07 6.19 -1.79
C ILE A 23 -2.60 6.06 -1.83
N PRO A 24 -3.21 5.86 -3.01
CA PRO A 24 -4.66 5.68 -3.13
C PRO A 24 -5.17 4.46 -2.35
N VAL A 25 -6.32 4.62 -1.68
CA VAL A 25 -6.96 3.52 -0.92
C VAL A 25 -7.34 2.37 -1.82
N LYS A 26 -7.78 2.65 -3.06
CA LYS A 26 -8.07 1.63 -4.07
C LYS A 26 -6.89 0.66 -4.27
N VAL A 27 -5.67 1.18 -4.48
CA VAL A 27 -4.46 0.38 -4.68
C VAL A 27 -4.16 -0.50 -3.46
N LEU A 28 -4.33 0.05 -2.25
CA LEU A 28 -4.13 -0.70 -1.02
C LEU A 28 -5.20 -1.80 -0.83
N LYS A 29 -6.44 -1.57 -1.28
CA LYS A 29 -7.48 -2.59 -1.30
C LYS A 29 -7.16 -3.70 -2.30
N ASP A 30 -6.81 -3.35 -3.53
CA ASP A 30 -6.44 -4.31 -4.57
C ASP A 30 -5.30 -5.22 -4.09
N LEU A 31 -4.26 -4.64 -3.48
CA LEU A 31 -3.17 -5.41 -2.86
C LEU A 31 -3.67 -6.30 -1.70
N ALA A 32 -4.64 -5.84 -0.91
CA ALA A 32 -5.23 -6.67 0.13
C ALA A 32 -6.00 -7.86 -0.44
N ASP A 33 -6.74 -7.66 -1.53
CA ASP A 33 -7.45 -8.71 -2.28
C ASP A 33 -6.47 -9.68 -2.97
N GLU A 34 -5.31 -9.21 -3.43
CA GLU A 34 -4.19 -10.05 -3.91
C GLU A 34 -3.52 -10.86 -2.77
N GLY A 35 -3.89 -10.63 -1.51
CA GLY A 35 -3.44 -11.39 -0.35
C GLY A 35 -2.29 -10.74 0.44
N TYR A 36 -1.88 -9.52 0.08
CA TYR A 36 -0.95 -8.75 0.91
C TYR A 36 -1.66 -8.30 2.19
N VAL A 37 -0.97 -8.41 3.33
CA VAL A 37 -1.56 -8.10 4.65
C VAL A 37 -0.87 -6.91 5.30
N HIS A 38 0.43 -6.80 5.05
CA HIS A 38 1.29 -5.82 5.68
C HIS A 38 2.00 -4.96 4.66
N VAL A 39 2.30 -3.74 5.07
CA VAL A 39 3.13 -2.79 4.34
C VAL A 39 4.17 -2.18 5.26
N ARG A 40 5.37 -1.94 4.72
CA ARG A 40 6.44 -1.19 5.35
C ARG A 40 7.03 -0.19 4.35
N PRO A 41 6.91 1.12 4.62
CA PRO A 41 7.59 2.13 3.82
C PRO A 41 9.08 2.17 4.15
N TYR A 42 9.88 2.53 3.14
CA TYR A 42 11.32 2.79 3.22
C TYR A 42 11.58 4.17 2.62
N LYS A 43 11.66 5.17 3.49
CA LYS A 43 11.84 6.59 3.12
C LYS A 43 13.05 6.86 2.23
N GLU A 44 14.17 6.20 2.55
CA GLU A 44 15.45 6.43 1.89
C GLU A 44 15.40 6.11 0.39
N ASN A 45 14.64 5.08 0.02
CA ASN A 45 14.54 4.59 -1.36
C ASN A 45 13.17 4.88 -2.00
N ARG A 46 12.24 5.52 -1.30
CA ARG A 46 10.83 5.70 -1.72
C ARG A 46 10.18 4.40 -2.19
N THR A 47 10.40 3.34 -1.43
CA THR A 47 9.85 2.01 -1.72
C THR A 47 8.98 1.51 -0.58
N PHE A 48 8.10 0.57 -0.90
CA PHE A 48 7.14 -0.05 -0.01
C PHE A 48 7.28 -1.55 -0.14
N SER A 49 7.64 -2.22 0.96
CA SER A 49 7.57 -3.67 1.01
C SER A 49 6.19 -4.10 1.48
N PHE A 50 5.57 -4.98 0.72
CA PHE A 50 4.30 -5.62 1.01
C PHE A 50 4.50 -7.11 1.23
N TRP A 51 3.80 -7.68 2.20
CA TRP A 51 3.83 -9.12 2.43
C TRP A 51 2.53 -9.64 3.02
N GLY A 52 2.25 -10.89 2.71
CA GLY A 52 1.14 -11.68 3.24
C GLY A 52 1.63 -13.06 3.66
N LYS A 53 0.70 -14.02 3.74
CA LYS A 53 1.02 -15.41 4.14
C LYS A 53 1.86 -16.15 3.09
N SER A 54 1.67 -15.84 1.81
CA SER A 54 2.30 -16.55 0.69
C SER A 54 2.79 -15.63 -0.44
N CYS A 55 2.78 -14.32 -0.22
CA CYS A 55 3.19 -13.32 -1.21
C CYS A 55 4.06 -12.26 -0.56
N THR A 56 5.07 -11.79 -1.29
CA THR A 56 5.93 -10.66 -0.93
C THR A 56 6.23 -9.86 -2.19
N ALA A 57 6.23 -8.54 -2.09
CA ALA A 57 6.59 -7.66 -3.18
C ALA A 57 7.17 -6.36 -2.66
N CYS A 58 7.97 -5.69 -3.49
CA CYS A 58 8.44 -4.34 -3.24
C CYS A 58 7.98 -3.46 -4.40
N PHE A 59 7.32 -2.36 -4.08
CA PHE A 59 6.86 -1.38 -5.07
C PHE A 59 7.47 -0.01 -4.77
N THR A 60 7.73 0.77 -5.81
CA THR A 60 7.98 2.20 -5.67
C THR A 60 6.65 2.96 -5.57
N GLU A 61 6.70 4.23 -5.18
CA GLU A 61 5.53 5.10 -5.23
C GLU A 61 4.93 5.16 -6.65
N ASP A 62 5.75 5.35 -7.67
CA ASP A 62 5.34 5.37 -9.09
C ASP A 62 4.59 4.09 -9.49
N GLN A 63 5.12 2.92 -9.13
CA GLN A 63 4.51 1.62 -9.45
C GLN A 63 3.18 1.37 -8.73
N LEU A 64 2.93 2.05 -7.60
CA LEU A 64 1.65 2.03 -6.93
C LEU A 64 0.66 2.99 -7.61
N LEU A 65 1.13 4.14 -8.10
CA LEU A 65 0.30 5.11 -8.81
C LEU A 65 -0.11 4.66 -10.22
N GLU A 66 0.73 3.87 -10.90
CA GLU A 66 0.38 3.25 -12.19
C GLU A 66 -0.76 2.22 -12.10
N ARG A 67 -1.12 1.77 -10.88
CA ARG A 67 -2.19 0.78 -10.64
C ARG A 67 -3.58 1.39 -10.46
N VAL A 68 -3.72 2.72 -10.54
CA VAL A 68 -4.97 3.45 -10.25
C VAL A 68 -5.96 3.39 -11.41
#